data_AF-A0A7Y0FYS2-F1
#
_entry.id   AF-A0A7Y0FYS2-F1
#
_cell.length_a   1.000
_cell.length_b   1.000
_cell.length_c   1.000
_cell.angle_alpha   90.00
_cell.angle_beta   90.00
_cell.angle_gamma   90.00
#
_symmetry.space_group_name_H-M   'P 1'
#
loop_
_entity.id
_entity.type
_entity.pdbx_description
1 polymer ?
#
loop_
_entity_poly.entity_id
_entity_poly.type
_entity_poly.pdbx_seq_one_letter_code
_entity_poly.pdbx_strand_id
1 'polypeptide(L)'
;MFTPARYIVLDDEVAELATLVDALHVLGAPCIGIRFDPLDLPKPAHFKGLRVLFSDLHLVKAQPAGVQHYNTLAGLLDRCVPESHGPYLLVLWTSHEHERAALAARLEEILPASKKPIAVLAIDKVQFRHGAVWDAAGLQEAIEARVGSMPQLQALLNWERDVLAAANETLAVIGGLVPAEQRTVAQYAGALDGVLSHIAVASAGNANARNDRKGAVTAALAPLLSDRIANRPQDADANALWLQAVTFPQGPELQAAQKARMNRMLHLAVSPNEPVSRFDWGAIIPLGNDQLSDAAMNARFGVAADHLRDREFKLRPERRTEGQLVVVRAGAACDQAQNQSGPIPLLLGLLVPSTALSQNKRSPAIHVCDEKFELDGYQEPVSLLIHARFSTTTVAQELQNWPAATLRLREQLLTTILVHVASHAMRPGTLRF
;
A
#
# COMPACT_ATOMS: atom_id res chain seq x y z
N MET A 1 -15.53 -15.07 -5.06
CA MET A 1 -14.11 -14.69 -4.90
C MET A 1 -13.78 -14.87 -3.42
N PHE A 2 -12.79 -15.68 -3.08
CA PHE A 2 -12.48 -16.02 -1.68
C PHE A 2 -11.34 -15.15 -1.15
N THR A 3 -11.36 -14.83 0.15
CA THR A 3 -10.23 -14.18 0.82
C THR A 3 -9.02 -15.11 0.75
N PRO A 4 -7.85 -14.65 0.27
CA PRO A 4 -6.67 -15.50 0.20
C PRO A 4 -6.23 -15.97 1.60
N ALA A 5 -5.78 -17.21 1.74
CA ALA A 5 -5.24 -17.69 3.01
C ALA A 5 -3.90 -17.02 3.35
N ARG A 6 -3.59 -16.91 4.64
CA ARG A 6 -2.32 -16.35 5.14
C ARG A 6 -1.31 -17.43 5.53
N TYR A 7 -1.81 -18.62 5.82
CA TYR A 7 -1.05 -19.79 6.22
C TYR A 7 -1.14 -20.84 5.11
N ILE A 8 0.00 -21.37 4.70
CA ILE A 8 0.08 -22.44 3.70
C ILE A 8 0.87 -23.58 4.31
N VAL A 9 0.39 -24.80 4.15
CA VAL A 9 1.09 -26.02 4.54
C VAL A 9 1.39 -26.82 3.28
N LEU A 10 2.64 -27.19 3.09
CA LEU A 10 3.12 -27.95 1.95
C LEU A 10 3.86 -29.20 2.43
N ASP A 11 3.37 -30.36 2.02
CA ASP A 11 3.97 -31.64 2.37
C ASP A 11 3.63 -32.66 1.26
N ASP A 12 4.51 -33.64 1.01
CA ASP A 12 4.24 -34.72 0.05
C ASP A 12 3.43 -35.87 0.68
N GLU A 13 3.51 -36.00 2.01
CA GLU A 13 2.87 -37.03 2.82
C GLU A 13 1.52 -36.52 3.38
N VAL A 14 0.47 -37.32 3.17
CA VAL A 14 -0.92 -36.88 3.43
C VAL A 14 -1.24 -36.81 4.92
N ALA A 15 -0.72 -37.73 5.73
CA ALA A 15 -0.94 -37.74 7.17
C ALA A 15 -0.19 -36.60 7.88
N GLU A 16 1.05 -36.31 7.48
CA GLU A 16 1.84 -35.18 7.99
C GLU A 16 1.19 -33.84 7.60
N LEU A 17 0.76 -33.72 6.34
CA LEU A 17 -0.03 -32.57 5.87
C LEU A 17 -1.28 -32.36 6.73
N ALA A 18 -2.08 -33.41 6.92
CA ALA A 18 -3.32 -33.34 7.69
C ALA A 18 -3.06 -32.94 9.15
N THR A 19 -1.99 -33.48 9.77
CA THR A 19 -1.62 -33.17 11.15
C THR A 19 -1.38 -31.68 11.37
N LEU A 20 -0.61 -31.04 10.48
CA LEU A 20 -0.35 -29.60 10.56
C LEU A 20 -1.59 -28.76 10.26
N VAL A 21 -2.38 -29.16 9.26
CA VAL A 21 -3.62 -28.47 8.91
C VAL A 21 -4.62 -28.51 10.07
N ASP A 22 -4.78 -29.66 10.71
CA ASP A 22 -5.68 -29.82 11.86
C ASP A 22 -5.19 -29.01 13.08
N ALA A 23 -3.88 -28.96 13.32
CA ALA A 23 -3.32 -28.10 14.36
C ALA A 23 -3.65 -26.61 14.11
N LEU A 24 -3.47 -26.12 12.89
CA LEU A 24 -3.82 -24.74 12.51
C LEU A 24 -5.34 -24.47 12.60
N HIS A 25 -6.18 -25.45 12.25
CA HIS A 25 -7.63 -25.33 12.40
C HIS A 25 -8.06 -25.17 13.87
N VAL A 26 -7.46 -25.93 14.80
CA VAL A 26 -7.74 -25.79 16.23
C VAL A 26 -7.32 -24.42 16.75
N LEU A 27 -6.20 -23.89 16.26
CA LEU A 27 -5.74 -22.52 16.55
C LEU A 27 -6.61 -21.42 15.92
N GLY A 28 -7.64 -21.78 15.15
CA GLY A 28 -8.49 -20.82 14.45
C GLY A 28 -7.75 -20.05 13.34
N ALA A 29 -6.69 -20.63 12.78
CA ALA A 29 -5.88 -20.05 11.72
C ALA A 29 -6.24 -20.72 10.36
N PRO A 30 -7.07 -20.07 9.51
CA PRO A 30 -7.44 -20.65 8.22
C PRO A 30 -6.22 -20.80 7.32
N CYS A 31 -5.98 -22.03 6.86
CA CYS A 31 -4.83 -22.37 6.02
C CYS A 31 -5.23 -23.09 4.73
N ILE A 32 -4.33 -23.10 3.76
CA ILE A 32 -4.41 -23.99 2.59
C ILE A 32 -3.39 -25.10 2.77
N GLY A 33 -3.86 -26.34 2.93
CA GLY A 33 -3.04 -27.54 2.80
C GLY A 33 -2.84 -27.91 1.34
N ILE A 34 -1.60 -28.02 0.90
CA ILE A 34 -1.23 -28.38 -0.47
C ILE A 34 -0.39 -29.64 -0.40
N ARG A 35 -0.89 -30.73 -0.98
CA ARG A 35 -0.06 -31.91 -1.20
C ARG A 35 0.91 -31.61 -2.33
N PHE A 36 2.21 -31.75 -2.08
CA PHE A 36 3.20 -31.58 -3.11
C PHE A 36 3.20 -32.78 -4.07
N ASP A 37 3.11 -32.49 -5.36
CA ASP A 37 3.28 -33.45 -6.44
C ASP A 37 4.25 -32.84 -7.47
N PRO A 38 5.40 -33.48 -7.78
CA PRO A 38 6.32 -33.02 -8.82
C PRO A 38 5.67 -32.84 -10.20
N LEU A 39 4.58 -33.57 -10.48
CA LEU A 39 3.85 -33.53 -11.75
C LEU A 39 2.74 -32.47 -11.77
N ASP A 40 2.22 -32.08 -10.61
CA ASP A 40 1.20 -31.04 -10.45
C ASP A 40 1.63 -30.00 -9.40
N LEU A 41 2.60 -29.17 -9.79
CA LEU A 41 3.19 -28.19 -8.90
C LEU A 41 2.15 -27.13 -8.45
N PRO A 42 2.27 -26.64 -7.20
CA PRO A 42 1.41 -25.59 -6.67
C PRO A 42 1.27 -24.37 -7.61
N LYS A 43 0.09 -23.74 -7.54
CA LYS A 43 -0.26 -22.59 -8.37
C LYS A 43 0.08 -21.29 -7.62
N PRO A 44 0.61 -20.26 -8.30
CA PRO A 44 0.90 -18.95 -7.67
C PRO A 44 -0.33 -18.31 -7.00
N ALA A 45 -1.53 -18.62 -7.48
CA ALA A 45 -2.78 -18.15 -6.87
C ALA A 45 -2.96 -18.61 -5.41
N HIS A 46 -2.38 -19.74 -5.01
CA HIS A 46 -2.45 -20.25 -3.63
C HIS A 46 -1.58 -19.43 -2.67
N PHE A 47 -0.54 -18.76 -3.17
CA PHE A 47 0.46 -18.03 -2.40
C PHE A 47 0.12 -16.53 -2.24
N LYS A 48 -1.02 -16.09 -2.78
CA LYS A 48 -1.48 -14.70 -2.62
C LYS A 48 -1.76 -14.40 -1.16
N GLY A 49 -1.08 -13.39 -0.62
CA GLY A 49 -1.25 -12.97 0.77
C GLY A 49 -0.49 -13.84 1.78
N LEU A 50 0.43 -14.70 1.36
CA LEU A 50 1.26 -15.52 2.26
C LEU A 50 1.86 -14.71 3.42
N ARG A 51 1.83 -15.29 4.62
CA ARG A 51 2.47 -14.80 5.85
C ARG A 51 3.31 -15.87 6.53
N VAL A 52 2.86 -17.13 6.49
CA VAL A 52 3.63 -18.26 7.02
C VAL A 52 3.45 -19.43 6.08
N LEU A 53 4.58 -19.96 5.58
CA LEU A 53 4.65 -21.19 4.82
C LEU A 53 5.26 -22.26 5.71
N PHE A 54 4.47 -23.27 6.06
CA PHE A 54 4.97 -24.53 6.58
C PHE A 54 5.31 -25.43 5.39
N SER A 55 6.53 -25.94 5.33
CA SER A 55 6.96 -26.83 4.25
C SER A 55 7.79 -27.96 4.81
N ASP A 56 7.53 -29.19 4.36
CA ASP A 56 8.55 -30.23 4.47
C ASP A 56 9.80 -29.84 3.67
N LEU A 57 10.96 -30.30 4.15
CA LEU A 57 12.24 -30.04 3.51
C LEU A 57 12.47 -30.98 2.31
N HIS A 58 11.98 -32.22 2.39
CA HIS A 58 12.26 -33.31 1.48
C HIS A 58 11.03 -33.65 0.62
N LEU A 59 10.50 -32.64 -0.07
CA LEU A 59 9.30 -32.74 -0.92
C LEU A 59 9.37 -33.82 -2.02
N VAL A 60 10.56 -34.34 -2.34
CA VAL A 60 10.77 -35.39 -3.35
C VAL A 60 11.58 -36.54 -2.76
N LYS A 61 10.90 -37.60 -2.31
CA LYS A 61 11.53 -38.76 -1.63
C LYS A 61 12.69 -39.45 -2.38
N ALA A 62 12.77 -39.31 -3.70
CA ALA A 62 13.79 -39.95 -4.54
C ALA A 62 15.08 -39.13 -4.71
N GLN A 63 15.14 -37.89 -4.22
CA GLN A 63 16.34 -37.07 -4.34
C GLN A 63 17.33 -37.40 -3.19
N PRO A 64 18.65 -37.48 -3.46
CA PRO A 64 19.64 -37.65 -2.41
C PRO A 64 19.67 -36.43 -1.49
N ALA A 65 19.90 -36.66 -0.18
CA ALA A 65 20.05 -35.58 0.80
C ALA A 65 21.13 -34.57 0.36
N GLY A 66 20.85 -33.27 0.50
CA GLY A 66 21.72 -32.18 0.09
C GLY A 66 21.07 -31.17 -0.88
N VAL A 67 21.89 -30.50 -1.68
CA VAL A 67 21.55 -29.27 -2.44
C VAL A 67 20.34 -29.40 -3.36
N GLN A 68 20.00 -30.60 -3.84
CA GLN A 68 18.88 -30.81 -4.78
C GLN A 68 17.50 -30.52 -4.17
N HIS A 69 17.27 -30.92 -2.91
CA HIS A 69 16.00 -30.62 -2.23
C HIS A 69 15.83 -29.13 -1.95
N TYR A 70 16.92 -28.44 -1.60
CA TYR A 70 16.91 -27.00 -1.38
C TYR A 70 16.54 -26.25 -2.66
N ASN A 71 17.07 -26.68 -3.82
CA ASN A 71 16.74 -26.10 -5.11
C ASN A 71 15.28 -26.36 -5.50
N THR A 72 14.69 -27.49 -5.09
CA THR A 72 13.27 -27.80 -5.34
C THR A 72 12.37 -26.81 -4.60
N LEU A 73 12.60 -26.60 -3.31
CA LEU A 73 11.83 -25.62 -2.53
C LEU A 73 12.08 -24.18 -3.01
N ALA A 74 13.33 -23.82 -3.34
CA ALA A 74 13.65 -22.51 -3.88
C ALA A 74 12.95 -22.23 -5.23
N GLY A 75 12.97 -23.20 -6.15
CA GLY A 75 12.27 -23.09 -7.43
C GLY A 75 10.76 -22.96 -7.25
N LEU A 76 10.19 -23.61 -6.23
CA LEU A 76 8.78 -23.45 -5.88
C LEU A 76 8.49 -22.04 -5.36
N LEU A 77 9.32 -21.52 -4.45
CA LEU A 77 9.19 -20.16 -3.91
C LEU A 77 9.30 -19.12 -5.03
N ASP A 78 10.31 -19.23 -5.88
CA ASP A 78 10.50 -18.32 -7.02
C ASP A 78 9.30 -18.35 -7.98
N ARG A 79 8.75 -19.53 -8.24
CA ARG A 79 7.56 -19.66 -9.10
C ARG A 79 6.28 -19.12 -8.45
N CYS A 80 6.06 -19.41 -7.16
CA CYS A 80 4.75 -19.27 -6.54
C CYS A 80 4.57 -17.99 -5.73
N VAL A 81 5.63 -17.51 -5.06
CA VAL A 81 5.57 -16.27 -4.27
C VAL A 81 5.45 -15.08 -5.24
N PRO A 82 4.35 -14.31 -5.20
CA PRO A 82 4.17 -13.15 -6.08
C PRO A 82 5.19 -12.06 -5.75
N GLU A 83 5.70 -11.32 -6.74
CA GLU A 83 6.60 -10.17 -6.52
C GLU A 83 6.01 -9.12 -5.55
N SER A 84 4.68 -8.94 -5.58
CA SER A 84 3.95 -8.06 -4.68
C SER A 84 3.43 -8.87 -3.47
N HIS A 85 4.33 -9.30 -2.59
CA HIS A 85 3.98 -9.97 -1.34
C HIS A 85 4.39 -9.15 -0.11
N GLY A 86 3.70 -9.40 1.01
CA GLY A 86 4.12 -8.89 2.32
C GLY A 86 5.17 -9.81 2.96
N PRO A 87 5.83 -9.39 4.04
CA PRO A 87 6.81 -10.24 4.72
C PRO A 87 6.19 -11.60 5.13
N TYR A 88 6.97 -12.67 4.99
CA TYR A 88 6.52 -14.02 5.36
C TYR A 88 7.63 -14.87 5.98
N LEU A 89 7.23 -15.84 6.81
CA LEU A 89 8.10 -16.87 7.38
C LEU A 89 8.07 -18.14 6.55
N LEU A 90 9.24 -18.78 6.43
CA LEU A 90 9.34 -20.19 6.06
C LEU A 90 9.59 -20.99 7.34
N VAL A 91 8.67 -21.88 7.70
CA VAL A 91 8.79 -22.82 8.81
C VAL A 91 8.97 -24.22 8.24
N LEU A 92 10.14 -24.80 8.45
CA LEU A 92 10.41 -26.17 8.01
C LEU A 92 9.75 -27.16 8.95
N TRP A 93 8.89 -28.02 8.42
CA TRP A 93 8.33 -29.17 9.11
C TRP A 93 9.17 -30.39 8.76
N THR A 94 10.21 -30.70 9.54
CA THR A 94 11.23 -31.66 9.11
C THR A 94 11.82 -32.42 10.29
N SER A 95 12.27 -33.65 10.06
CA SER A 95 13.10 -34.39 11.04
C SER A 95 14.59 -34.02 10.96
N HIS A 96 14.96 -33.11 10.05
CA HIS A 96 16.33 -32.72 9.75
C HIS A 96 16.57 -31.25 10.11
N GLU A 97 16.26 -30.84 11.34
CA GLU A 97 16.39 -29.44 11.79
C GLU A 97 17.81 -28.87 11.57
N HIS A 98 18.85 -29.72 11.67
CA HIS A 98 20.24 -29.35 11.43
C HIS A 98 20.51 -28.79 10.01
N GLU A 99 19.67 -29.12 9.02
CA GLU A 99 19.78 -28.63 7.64
C GLU A 99 19.23 -27.21 7.43
N ARG A 100 18.50 -26.65 8.41
CA ARG A 100 17.86 -25.32 8.32
C ARG A 100 18.83 -24.23 7.89
N ALA A 101 20.03 -24.21 8.46
CA ALA A 101 21.04 -23.19 8.17
C ALA A 101 21.58 -23.29 6.74
N ALA A 102 21.78 -24.51 6.24
CA ALA A 102 22.24 -24.77 4.88
C ALA A 102 21.18 -24.35 3.84
N LEU A 103 19.90 -24.67 4.09
CA LEU A 103 18.81 -24.18 3.26
C LEU A 103 18.75 -22.65 3.26
N ALA A 104 18.78 -22.01 4.42
CA ALA A 104 18.70 -20.54 4.52
C ALA A 104 19.81 -19.85 3.71
N ALA A 105 21.05 -20.35 3.81
CA ALA A 105 22.17 -19.85 3.01
C ALA A 105 21.94 -20.06 1.51
N ARG A 106 21.37 -21.21 1.11
CA ARG A 106 21.06 -21.49 -0.30
C ARG A 106 19.97 -20.57 -0.84
N LEU A 107 18.90 -20.33 -0.07
CA LEU A 107 17.83 -19.38 -0.43
C LEU A 107 18.39 -17.96 -0.58
N GLU A 108 19.32 -17.55 0.28
CA GLU A 108 19.97 -16.25 0.20
C GLU A 108 20.77 -16.08 -1.10
N GLU A 109 21.42 -17.14 -1.58
CA GLU A 109 22.21 -17.17 -2.81
C GLU A 109 21.34 -17.10 -4.08
N ILE A 110 20.23 -17.86 -4.13
CA ILE A 110 19.52 -18.10 -5.39
C ILE A 110 18.16 -17.40 -5.52
N LEU A 111 17.50 -17.03 -4.43
CA LEU A 111 16.22 -16.34 -4.53
C LEU A 111 16.41 -14.84 -4.81
N PRO A 112 15.58 -14.25 -5.68
CA PRO A 112 15.48 -12.80 -5.80
C PRO A 112 15.16 -12.16 -4.45
N ALA A 113 15.73 -10.99 -4.15
CA ALA A 113 15.48 -10.29 -2.89
C ALA A 113 13.98 -10.03 -2.63
N SER A 114 13.20 -9.85 -3.70
CA SER A 114 11.74 -9.64 -3.66
C SER A 114 10.93 -10.90 -3.35
N LYS A 115 11.56 -12.08 -3.18
CA LYS A 115 10.88 -13.36 -2.88
C LYS A 115 11.44 -14.07 -1.65
N LYS A 116 12.40 -13.46 -0.96
CA LYS A 116 13.03 -14.08 0.21
C LYS A 116 12.06 -14.08 1.41
N PRO A 117 12.01 -15.17 2.20
CA PRO A 117 11.37 -15.13 3.49
C PRO A 117 12.16 -14.21 4.43
N ILE A 118 11.48 -13.59 5.40
CA ILE A 118 12.18 -12.77 6.40
C ILE A 118 13.00 -13.60 7.38
N ALA A 119 12.62 -14.88 7.55
CA ALA A 119 13.36 -15.86 8.34
C ALA A 119 12.99 -17.29 7.92
N VAL A 120 13.94 -18.21 8.17
CA VAL A 120 13.75 -19.66 8.05
C VAL A 120 13.84 -20.29 9.43
N LEU A 121 12.71 -20.81 9.90
CA LEU A 121 12.53 -21.50 11.18
C LEU A 121 12.36 -23.01 10.95
N ALA A 122 12.39 -23.80 12.01
CA ALA A 122 12.14 -25.24 11.92
C ALA A 122 11.31 -25.71 13.12
N ILE A 123 10.48 -26.72 12.86
CA ILE A 123 9.74 -27.52 13.84
C ILE A 123 10.12 -28.97 13.57
N ASP A 124 10.72 -29.62 14.57
CA ASP A 124 11.13 -31.02 14.47
C ASP A 124 9.94 -31.96 14.65
N LYS A 125 9.53 -32.60 13.56
CA LYS A 125 8.36 -33.49 13.57
C LYS A 125 8.53 -34.73 14.45
N VAL A 126 9.76 -35.13 14.77
CA VAL A 126 10.02 -36.29 15.64
C VAL A 126 9.55 -36.02 17.07
N GLN A 127 9.57 -34.76 17.51
CA GLN A 127 9.17 -34.38 18.88
C GLN A 127 7.68 -34.61 19.14
N PHE A 128 6.85 -34.54 18.10
CA PHE A 128 5.40 -34.64 18.20
C PHE A 128 4.87 -36.02 17.80
N ARG A 129 5.75 -36.95 17.41
CA ARG A 129 5.35 -38.28 16.94
C ARG A 129 5.67 -39.34 17.98
N HIS A 130 4.64 -39.82 18.66
CA HIS A 130 4.73 -40.94 19.62
C HIS A 130 4.17 -42.21 18.98
N GLY A 131 5.00 -42.85 18.13
CA GLY A 131 4.60 -44.01 17.33
C GLY A 131 3.57 -43.63 16.26
N ALA A 132 2.32 -44.08 16.43
CA ALA A 132 1.21 -43.79 15.53
C ALA A 132 0.35 -42.59 15.98
N VAL A 133 0.64 -42.03 17.16
CA VAL A 133 -0.13 -40.92 17.75
C VAL A 133 0.68 -39.64 17.67
N TRP A 134 0.01 -38.55 17.27
CA TRP A 134 0.58 -37.21 17.25
C TRP A 134 0.22 -36.46 18.53
N ASP A 135 1.21 -35.80 19.14
CA ASP A 135 0.98 -34.82 20.20
C ASP A 135 0.48 -33.50 19.60
N ALA A 136 -0.84 -33.39 19.46
CA ALA A 136 -1.47 -32.22 18.87
C ALA A 136 -1.31 -30.96 19.74
N ALA A 137 -1.31 -31.08 21.06
CA ALA A 137 -1.20 -29.93 21.97
C ALA A 137 0.21 -29.36 21.94
N GLY A 138 1.24 -30.22 22.02
CA GLY A 138 2.63 -29.79 21.88
C GLY A 138 2.90 -29.16 20.52
N LEU A 139 2.31 -29.69 19.44
CA LEU A 139 2.45 -29.11 18.10
C LEU A 139 1.82 -27.71 18.00
N GLN A 140 0.64 -27.50 18.62
CA GLN A 140 -0.01 -26.19 18.67
C GLN A 140 0.87 -25.16 19.37
N GLU A 141 1.38 -25.49 20.57
CA GLU A 141 2.29 -24.62 21.31
C GLU A 141 3.57 -24.31 20.51
N ALA A 142 4.13 -25.31 19.82
CA ALA A 142 5.31 -25.12 18.98
C ALA A 142 5.05 -24.19 17.79
N ILE A 143 3.89 -24.31 17.13
CA ILE A 143 3.49 -23.42 16.04
C ILE A 143 3.37 -21.98 16.55
N GLU A 144 2.64 -21.76 17.65
CA GLU A 144 2.48 -20.43 18.24
C GLU A 144 3.81 -19.81 18.64
N ALA A 145 4.68 -20.59 19.30
CA ALA A 145 6.00 -20.13 19.72
C ALA A 145 6.91 -19.76 18.54
N ARG A 146 6.91 -20.55 17.45
CA ARG A 146 7.72 -20.25 16.26
C ARG A 146 7.20 -19.06 15.47
N VAL A 147 5.88 -18.95 15.28
CA VAL A 147 5.29 -17.79 14.59
C VAL A 147 5.45 -16.52 15.44
N GLY A 148 5.35 -16.64 16.76
CA GLY A 148 5.53 -15.57 17.74
C GLY A 148 6.99 -15.19 18.02
N SER A 149 7.98 -15.92 17.49
CA SER A 149 9.40 -15.63 17.78
C SER A 149 9.93 -14.35 17.12
N MET A 150 9.14 -13.73 16.24
CA MET A 150 9.49 -12.48 15.55
C MET A 150 8.46 -11.40 15.87
N PRO A 151 8.72 -10.55 16.89
CA PRO A 151 7.79 -9.51 17.31
C PRO A 151 7.36 -8.57 16.18
N GLN A 152 8.27 -8.25 15.25
CA GLN A 152 7.98 -7.37 14.11
C GLN A 152 6.91 -7.96 13.19
N LEU A 153 7.02 -9.23 12.83
CA LEU A 153 6.01 -9.86 12.00
C LEU A 153 4.72 -10.06 12.78
N GLN A 154 4.81 -10.50 14.04
CA GLN A 154 3.65 -10.70 14.88
C GLN A 154 2.85 -9.40 15.05
N ALA A 155 3.50 -8.24 15.20
CA ALA A 155 2.84 -6.93 15.24
C ALA A 155 2.12 -6.61 13.93
N LEU A 156 2.72 -6.91 12.77
CA LEU A 156 2.07 -6.72 11.46
C LEU A 156 0.88 -7.67 11.25
N LEU A 157 0.98 -8.92 11.70
CA LEU A 157 -0.13 -9.89 11.66
C LEU A 157 -1.26 -9.50 12.60
N ASN A 158 -0.91 -8.98 13.78
CA ASN A 158 -1.84 -8.44 14.75
C ASN A 158 -2.60 -7.24 14.15
N TRP A 159 -1.89 -6.31 13.50
CA TRP A 159 -2.50 -5.21 12.75
C TRP A 159 -3.44 -5.71 11.65
N GLU A 160 -3.01 -6.68 10.83
CA GLU A 160 -3.86 -7.24 9.78
C GLU A 160 -5.13 -7.90 10.34
N ARG A 161 -5.02 -8.62 11.46
CA ARG A 161 -6.16 -9.20 12.17
C ARG A 161 -7.12 -8.12 12.68
N ASP A 162 -6.61 -7.03 13.23
CA ASP A 162 -7.43 -5.92 13.73
C ASP A 162 -8.15 -5.18 12.60
N VAL A 163 -7.48 -5.01 11.44
CA VAL A 163 -8.12 -4.48 10.22
C VAL A 163 -9.25 -5.39 9.74
N LEU A 164 -9.05 -6.71 9.72
CA LEU A 164 -10.10 -7.68 9.34
C LEU A 164 -11.27 -7.67 10.31
N ALA A 165 -10.99 -7.59 11.62
CA ALA A 165 -12.05 -7.51 12.62
C ALA A 165 -12.84 -6.19 12.50
N ALA A 166 -12.17 -5.05 12.31
CA ALA A 166 -12.82 -3.76 12.06
C ALA A 166 -13.67 -3.78 10.79
N ALA A 167 -13.21 -4.45 9.72
CA ALA A 167 -13.99 -4.65 8.51
C ALA A 167 -15.25 -5.49 8.78
N ASN A 168 -15.13 -6.60 9.51
CA ASN A 168 -16.27 -7.44 9.89
C ASN A 168 -17.31 -6.68 10.71
N GLU A 169 -16.87 -5.89 11.69
CA GLU A 169 -17.77 -5.05 12.49
C GLU A 169 -18.45 -3.96 11.66
N THR A 170 -17.73 -3.37 10.69
CA THR A 170 -18.31 -2.40 9.74
C THR A 170 -19.42 -3.06 8.93
N LEU A 171 -19.20 -4.27 8.41
CA LEU A 171 -20.22 -5.05 7.71
C LEU A 171 -21.41 -5.40 8.61
N ALA A 172 -21.16 -5.76 9.87
CA ALA A 172 -22.21 -6.06 10.83
C ALA A 172 -23.10 -4.83 11.11
N VAL A 173 -22.53 -3.63 11.21
CA VAL A 173 -23.30 -2.39 11.35
C VAL A 173 -24.17 -2.13 10.13
N ILE A 174 -23.63 -2.28 8.91
CA ILE A 174 -24.41 -2.09 7.68
C ILE A 174 -25.58 -3.08 7.62
N GLY A 175 -25.34 -4.36 7.90
CA GLY A 175 -26.42 -5.35 8.02
C GLY A 175 -27.41 -5.01 9.13
N GLY A 176 -26.91 -4.40 10.21
CA GLY A 176 -27.67 -3.87 11.34
C GLY A 176 -28.62 -2.72 10.98
N LEU A 177 -28.38 -1.98 9.89
CA LEU A 177 -29.26 -0.91 9.43
C LEU A 177 -30.52 -1.43 8.73
N VAL A 178 -30.49 -2.68 8.25
CA VAL A 178 -31.69 -3.30 7.68
C VAL A 178 -32.69 -3.60 8.81
N PRO A 179 -33.96 -3.16 8.71
CA PRO A 179 -35.00 -3.45 9.71
C PRO A 179 -35.14 -4.95 9.97
N ALA A 180 -35.36 -5.35 11.23
CA ALA A 180 -35.35 -6.74 11.65
C ALA A 180 -36.39 -7.59 10.89
N GLU A 181 -37.56 -7.02 10.62
CA GLU A 181 -38.65 -7.63 9.85
C GLU A 181 -38.30 -7.91 8.38
N GLN A 182 -37.30 -7.21 7.82
CA GLN A 182 -36.81 -7.41 6.46
C GLN A 182 -35.60 -8.35 6.38
N ARG A 183 -35.04 -8.80 7.52
CA ARG A 183 -33.93 -9.78 7.58
C ARG A 183 -34.40 -11.21 7.38
N THR A 184 -35.25 -11.42 6.37
CA THR A 184 -35.70 -12.74 5.93
C THR A 184 -34.93 -13.16 4.69
N VAL A 185 -34.81 -14.47 4.44
CA VAL A 185 -34.10 -15.02 3.27
C VAL A 185 -34.58 -14.40 1.95
N ALA A 186 -35.88 -14.11 1.84
CA ALA A 186 -36.48 -13.56 0.63
C ALA A 186 -36.23 -12.04 0.44
N GLN A 187 -36.16 -11.26 1.52
CA GLN A 187 -36.18 -9.79 1.46
C GLN A 187 -34.81 -9.15 1.75
N TYR A 188 -33.93 -9.84 2.46
CA TYR A 188 -32.74 -9.23 3.04
C TYR A 188 -31.80 -8.64 1.99
N ALA A 189 -31.62 -9.31 0.86
CA ALA A 189 -30.76 -8.82 -0.23
C ALA A 189 -31.25 -7.50 -0.82
N GLY A 190 -32.57 -7.35 -1.05
CA GLY A 190 -33.15 -6.10 -1.57
C GLY A 190 -33.13 -4.97 -0.55
N ALA A 191 -33.35 -5.28 0.73
CA ALA A 191 -33.26 -4.30 1.80
C ALA A 191 -31.82 -3.80 2.00
N LEU A 192 -30.84 -4.71 1.91
CA LEU A 192 -29.41 -4.36 1.96
C LEU A 192 -29.00 -3.47 0.77
N ASP A 193 -29.50 -3.74 -0.43
CA ASP A 193 -29.30 -2.85 -1.60
C ASP A 193 -29.83 -1.44 -1.34
N GLY A 194 -31.02 -1.32 -0.74
CA GLY A 194 -31.59 -0.04 -0.31
C GLY A 194 -30.65 0.72 0.65
N VAL A 195 -30.14 0.04 1.68
CA VAL A 195 -29.17 0.63 2.62
C VAL A 195 -27.90 1.09 1.90
N LEU A 196 -27.30 0.24 1.07
CA LEU A 196 -26.08 0.58 0.31
C LEU A 196 -26.30 1.75 -0.64
N SER A 197 -27.46 1.80 -1.30
CA SER A 197 -27.85 2.90 -2.18
C SER A 197 -27.98 4.22 -1.42
N HIS A 198 -28.62 4.22 -0.25
CA HIS A 198 -28.72 5.41 0.59
C HIS A 198 -27.36 5.89 1.10
N ILE A 199 -26.48 4.96 1.52
CA ILE A 199 -25.11 5.28 1.93
C ILE A 199 -24.33 5.92 0.79
N ALA A 200 -24.40 5.35 -0.42
CA ALA A 200 -23.71 5.88 -1.59
C ALA A 200 -24.18 7.30 -1.95
N VAL A 201 -25.50 7.53 -1.96
CA VAL A 201 -26.09 8.86 -2.24
C VAL A 201 -25.73 9.86 -1.15
N ALA A 202 -25.74 9.46 0.12
CA ALA A 202 -25.37 10.34 1.23
C ALA A 202 -23.88 10.77 1.14
N SER A 203 -23.00 9.88 0.71
CA SER A 203 -21.56 10.16 0.65
C SER A 203 -21.10 10.93 -0.59
N ALA A 204 -21.70 10.67 -1.76
CA ALA A 204 -21.23 11.23 -3.04
C ALA A 204 -22.31 12.01 -3.82
N GLY A 205 -23.54 12.08 -3.31
CA GLY A 205 -24.67 12.62 -4.06
C GLY A 205 -25.18 11.66 -5.15
N ASN A 206 -26.42 11.90 -5.62
CA ASN A 206 -27.11 10.99 -6.53
C ASN A 206 -26.40 10.82 -7.90
N ALA A 207 -25.85 11.89 -8.46
CA ALA A 207 -25.17 11.82 -9.76
C ALA A 207 -23.88 10.99 -9.69
N ASN A 208 -23.00 11.26 -8.74
CA ASN A 208 -21.71 10.56 -8.63
C ASN A 208 -21.87 9.12 -8.15
N ALA A 209 -22.80 8.86 -7.22
CA ALA A 209 -23.10 7.50 -6.78
C ALA A 209 -23.54 6.58 -7.94
N ARG A 210 -24.23 7.11 -8.96
CA ARG A 210 -24.61 6.35 -10.16
C ARG A 210 -23.43 6.09 -11.11
N ASN A 211 -22.49 7.02 -11.18
CA ASN A 211 -21.30 6.92 -12.03
C ASN A 211 -20.25 5.97 -11.44
N ASP A 212 -20.02 6.02 -10.12
CA ASP A 212 -19.11 5.11 -9.40
C ASP A 212 -19.72 4.64 -8.07
N ARG A 213 -20.54 3.58 -8.15
CA ARG A 213 -21.21 2.98 -6.99
C ARG A 213 -20.21 2.47 -5.95
N LYS A 214 -19.14 1.81 -6.40
CA LYS A 214 -18.14 1.23 -5.53
C LYS A 214 -17.38 2.33 -4.79
N GLY A 215 -16.92 3.36 -5.50
CA GLY A 215 -16.24 4.50 -4.91
C GLY A 215 -17.12 5.24 -3.92
N ALA A 216 -18.40 5.48 -4.25
CA ALA A 216 -19.34 6.17 -3.36
C ALA A 216 -19.60 5.39 -2.06
N VAL A 217 -19.82 4.08 -2.12
CA VAL A 217 -19.94 3.26 -0.91
C VAL A 217 -18.62 3.24 -0.14
N THR A 218 -17.49 3.05 -0.82
CA THR A 218 -16.17 3.01 -0.18
C THR A 218 -15.83 4.32 0.53
N ALA A 219 -16.18 5.47 -0.05
CA ALA A 219 -15.97 6.78 0.56
C ALA A 219 -16.75 6.94 1.88
N ALA A 220 -17.93 6.33 1.99
CA ALA A 220 -18.69 6.30 3.23
C ALA A 220 -18.10 5.32 4.26
N LEU A 221 -17.64 4.15 3.81
CA LEU A 221 -17.13 3.09 4.70
C LEU A 221 -15.71 3.33 5.18
N ALA A 222 -14.87 4.00 4.39
CA ALA A 222 -13.47 4.26 4.73
C ALA A 222 -13.28 4.99 6.07
N PRO A 223 -13.97 6.12 6.37
CA PRO A 223 -13.83 6.78 7.67
C PRO A 223 -14.33 5.90 8.82
N LEU A 224 -15.41 5.13 8.63
CA LEU A 224 -15.93 4.20 9.65
C LEU A 224 -14.92 3.09 9.96
N LEU A 225 -14.31 2.52 8.91
CA LEU A 225 -13.27 1.51 9.05
C LEU A 225 -12.05 2.08 9.76
N SER A 226 -11.60 3.27 9.35
CA SER A 226 -10.45 3.96 9.97
C SER A 226 -10.69 4.23 11.45
N ASP A 227 -11.87 4.72 11.81
CA ASP A 227 -12.24 4.99 13.19
C ASP A 227 -12.26 3.71 14.04
N ARG A 228 -12.80 2.61 13.49
CA ARG A 228 -12.81 1.31 14.16
C ARG A 228 -11.42 0.72 14.36
N ILE A 229 -10.52 0.89 13.39
CA ILE A 229 -9.11 0.47 13.55
C ILE A 229 -8.45 1.29 14.65
N ALA A 230 -8.65 2.61 14.66
CA ALA A 230 -8.01 3.51 15.62
C ALA A 230 -8.54 3.35 17.06
N ASN A 231 -9.83 3.09 17.22
CA ASN A 231 -10.49 2.99 18.53
C ASN A 231 -10.73 1.55 19.00
N ARG A 232 -10.11 0.56 18.33
CA ARG A 232 -10.22 -0.83 18.76
C ARG A 232 -9.63 -0.95 20.17
N PRO A 233 -10.33 -1.58 21.13
CA PRO A 233 -9.78 -1.83 22.46
C PRO A 233 -8.46 -2.59 22.31
N GLN A 234 -7.36 -1.95 22.72
CA GLN A 234 -6.06 -2.60 22.71
C GLN A 234 -5.99 -3.53 23.91
N ASP A 235 -5.75 -4.80 23.63
CA ASP A 235 -5.34 -5.75 24.66
C ASP A 235 -4.01 -5.27 25.28
N ALA A 236 -3.81 -5.47 26.59
CA ALA A 236 -2.56 -5.10 27.25
C ALA A 236 -1.34 -5.77 26.57
N ASP A 237 -1.57 -6.99 26.06
CA ASP A 237 -0.57 -7.77 25.32
C ASP A 237 -0.23 -7.15 23.96
N ALA A 238 -1.16 -6.45 23.31
CA ALA A 238 -0.91 -5.82 22.01
C ALA A 238 0.07 -4.64 22.12
N ASN A 239 -0.06 -3.81 23.16
CA ASN A 239 0.86 -2.69 23.37
C ASN A 239 2.27 -3.17 23.74
N ALA A 240 2.38 -4.21 24.57
CA ALA A 240 3.67 -4.83 24.87
C ALA A 240 4.34 -5.37 23.61
N LEU A 241 3.57 -6.01 22.71
CA LEU A 241 4.07 -6.49 21.43
C LEU A 241 4.61 -5.35 20.55
N TRP A 242 3.89 -4.24 20.41
CA TRP A 242 4.35 -3.10 19.60
C TRP A 242 5.62 -2.45 20.16
N LEU A 243 5.77 -2.38 21.49
CA LEU A 243 7.00 -1.90 22.13
C LEU A 243 8.21 -2.81 21.83
N GLN A 244 8.00 -4.12 21.76
CA GLN A 244 9.05 -5.08 21.39
C GLN A 244 9.36 -5.01 19.89
N ALA A 245 8.34 -4.83 19.04
CA ALA A 245 8.47 -4.80 17.59
C ALA A 245 9.12 -3.50 17.07
N VAL A 246 8.76 -2.36 17.65
CA VAL A 246 9.15 -1.02 17.20
C VAL A 246 9.99 -0.35 18.27
N THR A 247 11.31 -0.56 18.20
CA THR A 247 12.26 -0.06 19.20
C THR A 247 12.59 1.44 19.07
N PHE A 248 11.90 2.15 18.15
CA PHE A 248 12.21 3.52 17.70
C PHE A 248 13.66 3.62 17.18
N PRO A 249 14.03 4.61 16.35
CA PRO A 249 15.18 4.46 15.46
C PRO A 249 16.48 4.11 16.19
N GLN A 250 16.85 2.83 16.13
CA GLN A 250 18.09 2.24 16.58
C GLN A 250 18.68 1.53 15.36
N GLY A 251 19.74 2.10 14.78
CA GLY A 251 20.33 1.59 13.54
C GLY A 251 20.83 2.70 12.62
N PRO A 252 21.39 2.34 11.45
CA PRO A 252 21.84 3.32 10.48
C PRO A 252 20.66 4.16 9.98
N GLU A 253 20.92 5.44 9.73
CA GLU A 253 19.93 6.32 9.14
C GLU A 253 19.48 5.79 7.78
N LEU A 254 18.17 5.86 7.51
CA LEU A 254 17.62 5.48 6.21
C LEU A 254 18.27 6.31 5.09
N GLN A 255 18.65 5.63 4.01
CA GLN A 255 19.20 6.29 2.83
C GLN A 255 18.15 7.23 2.21
N ALA A 256 18.61 8.27 1.51
CA ALA A 256 17.73 9.26 0.88
C ALA A 256 16.68 8.62 -0.06
N ALA A 257 17.08 7.59 -0.82
CA ALA A 257 16.16 6.84 -1.69
C ALA A 257 15.07 6.10 -0.90
N GLN A 258 15.41 5.48 0.23
CA GLN A 258 14.45 4.79 1.10
C GLN A 258 13.45 5.76 1.70
N LYS A 259 13.92 6.91 2.22
CA LYS A 259 13.06 7.99 2.71
C LYS A 259 12.13 8.49 1.59
N ALA A 260 12.65 8.66 0.39
CA ALA A 260 11.89 9.14 -0.74
C ALA A 260 10.79 8.16 -1.19
N ARG A 261 11.07 6.84 -1.12
CA ARG A 261 10.08 5.79 -1.36
C ARG A 261 8.98 5.80 -0.29
N MET A 262 9.34 5.94 0.98
CA MET A 262 8.36 6.05 2.08
C MET A 262 7.45 7.26 1.91
N ASN A 263 8.03 8.43 1.63
CA ASN A 263 7.27 9.64 1.37
C ASN A 263 6.33 9.50 0.17
N ARG A 264 6.79 8.84 -0.92
CA ARG A 264 5.93 8.54 -2.07
C ARG A 264 4.72 7.73 -1.64
N MET A 265 4.90 6.67 -0.84
CA MET A 265 3.80 5.84 -0.35
C MET A 265 2.82 6.64 0.53
N LEU A 266 3.34 7.50 1.41
CA LEU A 266 2.54 8.25 2.40
C LEU A 266 1.78 9.44 1.81
N HIS A 267 2.30 10.06 0.76
CA HIS A 267 1.79 11.35 0.28
C HIS A 267 1.29 11.34 -1.16
N LEU A 268 1.59 10.31 -1.95
CA LEU A 268 1.18 10.22 -3.35
C LEU A 268 0.34 8.96 -3.60
N ALA A 269 -0.61 9.09 -4.52
CA ALA A 269 -1.21 7.98 -5.24
C ALA A 269 -0.63 7.95 -6.66
N VAL A 270 -0.23 6.76 -7.13
CA VAL A 270 0.51 6.60 -8.40
C VAL A 270 -0.15 5.55 -9.30
N SER A 271 -0.44 5.95 -10.54
CA SER A 271 -0.97 5.06 -11.59
C SER A 271 0.09 4.05 -12.06
N PRO A 272 -0.25 2.82 -12.48
CA PRO A 272 -1.61 2.26 -12.64
C PRO A 272 -2.17 1.60 -11.38
N ASN A 273 -1.36 1.40 -10.34
CA ASN A 273 -1.77 0.70 -9.13
C ASN A 273 -2.90 1.44 -8.39
N GLU A 274 -2.86 2.77 -8.43
CA GLU A 274 -3.92 3.64 -7.95
C GLU A 274 -4.43 4.47 -9.14
N PRO A 275 -5.64 4.19 -9.67
CA PRO A 275 -6.20 4.98 -10.76
C PRO A 275 -6.26 6.46 -10.38
N VAL A 276 -5.72 7.32 -11.24
CA VAL A 276 -5.75 8.77 -11.07
C VAL A 276 -6.44 9.40 -12.28
N SER A 277 -7.44 10.24 -12.01
CA SER A 277 -8.07 11.11 -12.98
C SER A 277 -7.51 12.53 -12.86
N ARG A 278 -7.43 13.25 -13.99
CA ARG A 278 -7.13 14.70 -14.00
C ARG A 278 -8.16 15.54 -13.23
N PHE A 279 -9.35 14.98 -13.01
CA PHE A 279 -10.41 15.60 -12.23
C PHE A 279 -10.33 15.29 -10.75
N ASP A 280 -9.38 14.47 -10.29
CA ASP A 280 -9.23 14.18 -8.87
C ASP A 280 -8.61 15.36 -8.13
N TRP A 281 -9.10 15.64 -6.92
CA TRP A 281 -8.51 16.65 -6.05
C TRP A 281 -7.09 16.23 -5.68
N GLY A 282 -6.14 17.15 -5.86
CA GLY A 282 -4.72 16.88 -5.75
C GLY A 282 -4.07 16.24 -6.98
N ALA A 283 -4.80 16.02 -8.08
CA ALA A 283 -4.21 15.48 -9.31
C ALA A 283 -3.07 16.38 -9.79
N ILE A 284 -1.92 15.76 -10.06
CA ILE A 284 -0.75 16.42 -10.64
C ILE A 284 -0.77 16.15 -12.15
N ILE A 285 -0.96 17.20 -12.93
CA ILE A 285 -1.14 17.13 -14.37
C ILE A 285 0.08 17.76 -15.02
N PRO A 286 0.85 17.00 -15.83
CA PRO A 286 1.97 17.57 -16.54
C PRO A 286 1.49 18.52 -17.64
N LEU A 287 2.22 19.63 -17.84
CA LEU A 287 1.99 20.50 -18.98
C LEU A 287 2.64 19.90 -20.23
N GLY A 288 1.84 19.68 -21.28
CA GLY A 288 2.32 19.18 -22.56
C GLY A 288 2.92 20.29 -23.43
N ASN A 289 3.44 19.92 -24.60
CA ASN A 289 4.09 20.87 -25.53
C ASN A 289 3.18 22.07 -25.88
N ASP A 290 1.90 21.82 -26.13
CA ASP A 290 0.93 22.86 -26.46
C ASP A 290 0.75 23.86 -25.30
N GLN A 291 0.65 23.35 -24.07
CA GLN A 291 0.51 24.17 -22.87
C GLN A 291 1.81 24.90 -22.50
N LEU A 292 2.97 24.34 -22.87
CA LEU A 292 4.29 24.91 -22.61
C LEU A 292 4.72 25.97 -23.63
N SER A 293 4.00 26.14 -24.74
CA SER A 293 4.29 27.21 -25.69
C SER A 293 4.26 28.58 -25.01
N ASP A 294 5.15 29.49 -25.42
CA ASP A 294 5.23 30.83 -24.83
C ASP A 294 3.90 31.57 -24.91
N ALA A 295 3.16 31.42 -26.02
CA ALA A 295 1.84 32.01 -26.17
C ALA A 295 0.84 31.48 -25.13
N ALA A 296 0.77 30.16 -24.92
CA ALA A 296 -0.13 29.55 -23.94
C ALA A 296 0.27 29.88 -22.50
N MET A 297 1.56 29.84 -22.20
CA MET A 297 2.10 30.15 -20.87
C MET A 297 1.87 31.62 -20.50
N ASN A 298 2.14 32.55 -21.41
CA ASN A 298 1.84 33.97 -21.19
C ASN A 298 0.32 34.22 -21.07
N ALA A 299 -0.51 33.56 -21.88
CA ALA A 299 -1.96 33.72 -21.78
C ALA A 299 -2.54 33.23 -20.45
N ARG A 300 -2.02 32.13 -19.90
CA ARG A 300 -2.54 31.52 -18.66
C ARG A 300 -1.91 32.06 -17.38
N PHE A 301 -0.61 32.32 -17.41
CA PHE A 301 0.19 32.62 -16.21
C PHE A 301 0.94 33.95 -16.32
N GLY A 302 0.91 34.63 -17.47
CA GLY A 302 1.60 35.91 -17.69
C GLY A 302 3.12 35.78 -17.78
N VAL A 303 3.66 34.57 -17.95
CA VAL A 303 5.10 34.31 -17.92
C VAL A 303 5.46 33.08 -18.76
N ALA A 304 6.60 33.11 -19.44
CA ALA A 304 7.14 31.99 -20.22
C ALA A 304 7.70 30.85 -19.33
N ALA A 305 7.73 29.63 -19.87
CA ALA A 305 8.21 28.44 -19.16
C ALA A 305 9.68 28.56 -18.70
N ASP A 306 10.55 29.13 -19.53
CA ASP A 306 11.98 29.31 -19.20
C ASP A 306 12.18 30.32 -18.08
N HIS A 307 11.40 31.40 -18.06
CA HIS A 307 11.44 32.36 -16.95
C HIS A 307 11.04 31.69 -15.63
N LEU A 308 10.02 30.84 -15.62
CA LEU A 308 9.63 30.08 -14.43
C LEU A 308 10.77 29.18 -13.93
N ARG A 309 11.43 28.46 -14.83
CA ARG A 309 12.55 27.56 -14.49
C ARG A 309 13.74 28.31 -13.89
N ASP A 310 14.13 29.40 -14.54
CA ASP A 310 15.37 30.12 -14.21
C ASP A 310 15.18 31.13 -13.07
N ARG A 311 14.08 31.89 -13.11
CA ARG A 311 13.87 33.05 -12.22
C ARG A 311 12.99 32.73 -11.03
N GLU A 312 12.00 31.87 -11.18
CA GLU A 312 11.05 31.56 -10.11
C GLU A 312 11.48 30.32 -9.34
N PHE A 313 11.50 29.15 -9.97
CA PHE A 313 11.89 27.88 -9.34
C PHE A 313 13.40 27.74 -9.09
N LYS A 314 14.22 28.60 -9.73
CA LYS A 314 15.68 28.68 -9.55
C LYS A 314 16.38 27.34 -9.79
N LEU A 315 16.19 26.76 -10.98
CA LEU A 315 16.96 25.60 -11.43
C LEU A 315 18.42 25.97 -11.70
N ARG A 316 19.31 24.99 -11.57
CA ARG A 316 20.70 25.13 -11.99
C ARG A 316 20.76 25.23 -13.52
N PRO A 317 21.56 26.17 -14.09
CA PRO A 317 21.62 26.37 -15.54
C PRO A 317 21.90 25.07 -16.32
N GLU A 318 22.81 24.24 -15.80
CA GLU A 318 23.24 22.98 -16.40
C GLU A 318 22.19 21.85 -16.30
N ARG A 319 21.15 22.00 -15.46
CA ARG A 319 20.07 21.01 -15.24
C ARG A 319 18.68 21.57 -15.51
N ARG A 320 18.58 22.69 -16.25
CA ARG A 320 17.33 23.45 -16.45
C ARG A 320 16.19 22.64 -17.08
N THR A 321 16.53 21.63 -17.87
CA THR A 321 15.57 20.79 -18.63
C THR A 321 15.11 19.54 -17.87
N GLU A 322 15.71 19.21 -16.72
CA GLU A 322 15.44 17.96 -16.01
C GLU A 322 14.14 17.96 -15.20
N GLY A 323 13.47 19.11 -15.06
CA GLY A 323 12.20 19.25 -14.36
C GLY A 323 11.00 19.28 -15.29
N GLN A 324 9.85 18.79 -14.81
CA GLN A 324 8.57 18.87 -15.48
C GLN A 324 7.69 19.94 -14.83
N LEU A 325 7.27 20.93 -15.61
CA LEU A 325 6.24 21.87 -15.16
C LEU A 325 4.90 21.15 -15.12
N VAL A 326 4.19 21.32 -14.01
CA VAL A 326 2.93 20.64 -13.72
C VAL A 326 1.92 21.65 -13.23
N VAL A 327 0.66 21.26 -13.23
CA VAL A 327 -0.37 21.91 -12.42
C VAL A 327 -0.95 20.92 -11.43
N VAL A 328 -1.34 21.42 -10.26
CA VAL A 328 -2.04 20.66 -9.24
C VAL A 328 -3.49 21.12 -9.19
N ARG A 329 -4.44 20.18 -9.30
CA ARG A 329 -5.86 20.49 -9.10
C ARG A 329 -6.11 20.83 -7.63
N ALA A 330 -6.50 22.09 -7.40
CA ALA A 330 -6.85 22.63 -6.10
C ALA A 330 -8.38 22.67 -5.93
N GLY A 331 -8.86 23.42 -4.92
CA GLY A 331 -10.29 23.62 -4.63
C GLY A 331 -10.72 22.95 -3.33
N ALA A 332 -12.02 22.99 -3.05
CA ALA A 332 -12.57 22.29 -1.89
C ALA A 332 -12.86 20.82 -2.23
N ALA A 333 -12.60 19.92 -1.29
CA ALA A 333 -12.89 18.49 -1.46
C ALA A 333 -14.40 18.24 -1.71
N CYS A 334 -15.28 19.05 -1.10
CA CYS A 334 -16.73 18.98 -1.30
C CYS A 334 -17.17 19.30 -2.73
N ASP A 335 -16.47 20.20 -3.44
CA ASP A 335 -16.81 20.56 -4.82
C ASP A 335 -16.60 19.37 -5.76
N GLN A 336 -15.55 18.57 -5.53
CA GLN A 336 -15.36 17.31 -6.23
C GLN A 336 -16.46 16.30 -5.85
N ALA A 337 -16.72 16.12 -4.56
CA ALA A 337 -17.66 15.12 -4.06
C ALA A 337 -19.08 15.35 -4.61
N GLN A 338 -19.45 16.60 -4.89
CA GLN A 338 -20.77 16.97 -5.41
C GLN A 338 -20.80 17.20 -6.93
N ASN A 339 -19.66 17.09 -7.63
CA ASN A 339 -19.50 17.42 -9.05
C ASN A 339 -20.14 18.78 -9.40
N GLN A 340 -19.87 19.79 -8.58
CA GLN A 340 -20.43 21.12 -8.79
C GLN A 340 -19.94 21.68 -10.13
N SER A 341 -20.86 22.31 -10.86
CA SER A 341 -20.53 22.97 -12.13
C SER A 341 -19.72 24.23 -11.84
N GLY A 342 -18.56 24.38 -12.46
CA GLY A 342 -17.75 25.59 -12.32
C GLY A 342 -16.34 25.48 -12.86
N PRO A 343 -15.57 26.58 -12.81
CA PRO A 343 -14.16 26.58 -13.15
C PRO A 343 -13.35 25.70 -12.17
N ILE A 344 -12.40 24.95 -12.71
CA ILE A 344 -11.50 24.05 -11.99
C ILE A 344 -10.22 24.82 -11.65
N PRO A 345 -9.93 25.08 -10.37
CA PRO A 345 -8.73 25.79 -9.97
C PRO A 345 -7.48 24.91 -10.08
N LEU A 346 -6.42 25.50 -10.60
CA LEU A 346 -5.13 24.86 -10.88
C LEU A 346 -3.99 25.71 -10.31
N LEU A 347 -3.03 25.07 -9.66
CA LEU A 347 -1.83 25.69 -9.13
C LEU A 347 -0.60 25.26 -9.92
N LEU A 348 0.17 26.21 -10.44
CA LEU A 348 1.40 25.90 -11.17
C LEU A 348 2.47 25.36 -10.22
N GLY A 349 3.17 24.32 -10.66
CA GLY A 349 4.26 23.71 -9.93
C GLY A 349 5.35 23.14 -10.82
N LEU A 350 6.34 22.54 -10.17
CA LEU A 350 7.48 21.89 -10.79
C LEU A 350 7.81 20.60 -10.04
N LEU A 351 7.89 19.49 -10.78
CA LEU A 351 8.51 18.24 -10.33
C LEU A 351 9.92 18.17 -10.89
N VAL A 352 10.94 18.01 -10.04
CA VAL A 352 12.33 18.06 -10.48
C VAL A 352 13.27 17.27 -9.56
N PRO A 353 14.37 16.67 -10.06
CA PRO A 353 15.42 16.14 -9.18
C PRO A 353 15.86 17.17 -8.16
N SER A 354 15.92 16.77 -6.89
CA SER A 354 16.21 17.70 -5.79
C SER A 354 17.58 18.37 -5.94
N THR A 355 18.51 17.69 -6.60
CA THR A 355 19.86 18.13 -6.91
C THR A 355 19.95 19.10 -8.09
N ALA A 356 18.90 19.25 -8.92
CA ALA A 356 18.82 20.25 -9.99
C ALA A 356 18.35 21.63 -9.47
N LEU A 357 17.91 21.71 -8.21
CA LEU A 357 17.61 22.97 -7.54
C LEU A 357 18.90 23.72 -7.20
N SER A 358 18.92 25.04 -7.44
CA SER A 358 20.01 25.90 -6.95
C SER A 358 19.86 26.17 -5.44
N GLN A 359 20.96 26.54 -4.78
CA GLN A 359 20.98 26.95 -3.37
C GLN A 359 20.51 28.41 -3.15
N ASN A 360 20.19 29.13 -4.23
CA ASN A 360 19.71 30.50 -4.13
C ASN A 360 18.39 30.58 -3.36
N LYS A 361 18.25 31.63 -2.54
CA LYS A 361 17.01 31.89 -1.81
C LYS A 361 15.85 32.06 -2.81
N ARG A 362 14.81 31.24 -2.64
CA ARG A 362 13.58 31.32 -3.43
C ARG A 362 12.62 32.35 -2.84
N SER A 363 11.69 32.81 -3.68
CA SER A 363 10.58 33.65 -3.22
C SER A 363 9.77 32.92 -2.15
N PRO A 364 9.27 33.62 -1.12
CA PRO A 364 8.35 33.05 -0.12
C PRO A 364 6.95 32.74 -0.69
N ALA A 365 6.76 32.94 -2.01
CA ALA A 365 5.61 32.46 -2.78
C ALA A 365 5.74 30.99 -3.21
N ILE A 366 6.93 30.40 -3.09
CA ILE A 366 7.17 29.02 -3.50
C ILE A 366 7.09 28.13 -2.27
N HIS A 367 6.12 27.22 -2.28
CA HIS A 367 6.10 26.10 -1.36
C HIS A 367 6.99 25.00 -1.93
N VAL A 368 8.08 24.69 -1.25
CA VAL A 368 8.89 23.51 -1.54
C VAL A 368 8.43 22.43 -0.58
N CYS A 369 7.93 21.30 -1.08
CA CYS A 369 7.61 20.18 -0.21
C CYS A 369 8.90 19.68 0.44
N ASP A 370 8.88 19.52 1.77
CA ASP A 370 10.01 19.01 2.53
C ASP A 370 10.28 17.54 2.15
N GLU A 371 9.21 16.81 1.87
CA GLU A 371 9.22 15.44 1.39
C GLU A 371 9.81 15.35 -0.02
N LYS A 372 10.73 14.39 -0.18
CA LYS A 372 11.28 13.97 -1.48
C LYS A 372 10.62 12.68 -1.90
N PHE A 373 10.49 12.45 -3.20
CA PHE A 373 9.74 11.32 -3.75
C PHE A 373 10.61 10.48 -4.69
N GLU A 374 10.53 9.17 -4.56
CA GLU A 374 11.01 8.24 -5.59
C GLU A 374 9.92 8.15 -6.66
N LEU A 375 10.22 8.52 -7.91
CA LEU A 375 9.28 8.53 -9.02
C LEU A 375 9.91 7.89 -10.25
N ASP A 376 9.10 7.11 -10.98
CA ASP A 376 9.53 6.48 -12.22
C ASP A 376 9.93 7.53 -13.25
N GLY A 377 11.00 7.27 -14.00
CA GLY A 377 11.60 8.22 -14.94
C GLY A 377 12.66 9.15 -14.33
N TYR A 378 12.84 9.13 -13.01
CA TYR A 378 13.90 9.87 -12.32
C TYR A 378 14.89 8.91 -11.64
N GLN A 379 16.19 9.21 -11.77
CA GLN A 379 17.26 8.44 -11.10
C GLN A 379 17.55 8.93 -9.68
N GLU A 380 17.04 10.10 -9.31
CA GLU A 380 17.30 10.77 -8.04
C GLU A 380 15.98 11.18 -7.37
N PRO A 381 15.96 11.33 -6.02
CA PRO A 381 14.78 11.82 -5.32
C PRO A 381 14.27 13.17 -5.85
N VAL A 382 12.98 13.21 -6.15
CA VAL A 382 12.29 14.35 -6.77
C VAL A 382 11.70 15.27 -5.69
N SER A 383 11.81 16.58 -5.92
CA SER A 383 11.11 17.61 -5.15
C SER A 383 9.88 18.09 -5.91
N LEU A 384 8.78 18.32 -5.19
CA LEU A 384 7.61 19.06 -5.69
C LEU A 384 7.64 20.49 -5.17
N LEU A 385 7.52 21.46 -6.08
CA LEU A 385 7.43 22.88 -5.78
C LEU A 385 6.12 23.43 -6.32
N ILE A 386 5.40 24.22 -5.53
CA ILE A 386 4.14 24.87 -5.94
C ILE A 386 4.29 26.38 -5.78
N HIS A 387 3.84 27.14 -6.78
CA HIS A 387 3.97 28.58 -6.78
C HIS A 387 2.63 29.28 -6.47
N ALA A 388 2.56 29.95 -5.32
CA ALA A 388 1.34 30.56 -4.81
C ALA A 388 0.79 31.73 -5.64
N ARG A 389 1.62 32.42 -6.43
CA ARG A 389 1.15 33.53 -7.31
C ARG A 389 0.70 33.07 -8.69
N PHE A 390 1.05 31.85 -9.11
CA PHE A 390 0.72 31.36 -10.46
C PHE A 390 -0.39 30.31 -10.33
N SER A 391 -1.60 30.81 -10.12
CA SER A 391 -2.82 30.02 -10.13
C SER A 391 -3.67 30.39 -11.34
N THR A 392 -4.41 29.43 -11.88
CA THR A 392 -5.36 29.65 -12.98
C THR A 392 -6.63 28.83 -12.76
N THR A 393 -7.63 29.04 -13.61
CA THR A 393 -8.84 28.24 -13.63
C THR A 393 -9.13 27.80 -15.06
N THR A 394 -9.64 26.59 -15.24
CA THR A 394 -10.05 26.07 -16.55
C THR A 394 -11.44 25.43 -16.47
N VAL A 395 -12.05 25.11 -17.61
CA VAL A 395 -13.31 24.37 -17.67
C VAL A 395 -13.06 22.89 -17.95
N ALA A 396 -14.01 22.03 -17.57
CA ALA A 396 -13.84 20.59 -17.68
C ALA A 396 -13.51 20.13 -19.12
N GLN A 397 -14.18 20.70 -20.13
CA GLN A 397 -13.95 20.37 -21.54
C GLN A 397 -12.52 20.66 -21.99
N GLU A 398 -11.95 21.77 -21.52
CA GLU A 398 -10.57 22.13 -21.85
C GLU A 398 -9.59 21.19 -21.14
N LEU A 399 -9.82 20.92 -19.85
CA LEU A 399 -8.98 20.04 -19.05
C LEU A 399 -8.95 18.60 -19.61
N GLN A 400 -10.03 18.12 -20.24
CA GLN A 400 -10.05 16.80 -20.90
C GLN A 400 -8.96 16.64 -21.96
N ASN A 401 -8.58 17.73 -22.63
CA ASN A 401 -7.58 17.74 -23.69
C ASN A 401 -6.15 17.87 -23.16
N TRP A 402 -5.96 18.01 -21.85
CA TRP A 402 -4.63 18.06 -21.25
C TRP A 402 -4.08 16.65 -21.04
N PRO A 403 -2.75 16.51 -20.90
CA PRO A 403 -2.12 15.25 -20.56
C PRO A 403 -2.81 14.55 -19.36
N ALA A 404 -2.77 13.22 -19.34
CA ALA A 404 -3.31 12.46 -18.22
C ALA A 404 -2.49 12.73 -16.95
N ALA A 405 -3.17 12.78 -15.81
CA ALA A 405 -2.51 12.78 -14.51
C ALA A 405 -1.97 11.38 -14.20
N THR A 406 -0.71 11.28 -13.79
CA THR A 406 -0.09 10.00 -13.36
C THR A 406 0.08 9.94 -11.85
N LEU A 407 -0.05 11.08 -11.17
CA LEU A 407 0.16 11.25 -9.73
C LEU A 407 -0.99 12.06 -9.14
N ARG A 408 -1.35 11.76 -7.90
CA ARG A 408 -2.27 12.57 -7.10
C ARG A 408 -1.70 12.76 -5.70
N LEU A 409 -1.72 14.00 -5.22
CA LEU A 409 -1.42 14.32 -3.83
C LEU A 409 -2.51 13.77 -2.92
N ARG A 410 -2.10 13.07 -1.87
CA ARG A 410 -3.00 12.71 -0.78
C ARG A 410 -3.34 13.95 0.04
N GLU A 411 -4.50 13.89 0.69
CA GLU A 411 -5.16 15.02 1.33
C GLU A 411 -4.25 15.80 2.30
N GLN A 412 -3.47 15.12 3.14
CA GLN A 412 -2.62 15.77 4.14
C GLN A 412 -1.61 16.73 3.48
N LEU A 413 -0.85 16.25 2.48
CA LEU A 413 0.15 17.08 1.81
C LEU A 413 -0.51 18.17 0.95
N LEU A 414 -1.62 17.84 0.27
CA LEU A 414 -2.37 18.81 -0.51
C LEU A 414 -2.90 19.95 0.38
N THR A 415 -3.42 19.64 1.56
CA THR A 415 -3.94 20.65 2.50
C THR A 415 -2.82 21.58 2.97
N THR A 416 -1.63 21.05 3.29
CA THR A 416 -0.46 21.88 3.62
C THR A 416 -0.11 22.86 2.49
N ILE A 417 -0.13 22.39 1.24
CA ILE A 417 0.10 23.24 0.05
C ILE A 417 -0.98 24.32 -0.05
N LEU A 418 -2.26 23.95 0.08
CA LEU A 418 -3.39 24.89 -0.03
C LEU A 418 -3.34 25.97 1.06
N VAL A 419 -3.00 25.59 2.30
CA VAL A 419 -2.82 26.54 3.41
C VAL A 419 -1.69 27.52 3.11
N HIS A 420 -0.56 27.05 2.56
CA HIS A 420 0.53 27.95 2.16
C HIS A 420 0.08 28.95 1.08
N VAL A 421 -0.60 28.46 0.04
CA VAL A 421 -1.07 29.30 -1.07
C VAL A 421 -2.09 30.34 -0.58
N ALA A 422 -3.10 29.92 0.20
CA ALA A 422 -4.09 30.82 0.77
C ALA A 422 -3.44 31.86 1.70
N SER A 423 -2.53 31.42 2.57
CA SER A 423 -1.80 32.30 3.48
C SER A 423 -0.94 33.32 2.73
N HIS A 424 -0.36 32.94 1.58
CA HIS A 424 0.39 33.86 0.73
C HIS A 424 -0.52 34.89 0.04
N ALA A 425 -1.67 34.44 -0.46
CA ALA A 425 -2.65 35.31 -1.13
C ALA A 425 -3.28 36.33 -0.16
N MET A 426 -3.41 35.99 1.13
CA MET A 426 -4.01 36.84 2.16
C MET A 426 -3.02 37.75 2.90
N ARG A 427 -1.74 37.82 2.49
CA ARG A 427 -0.73 38.60 3.22
C ARG A 427 -1.12 40.10 3.26
N PRO A 428 -1.25 40.71 4.46
CA PRO A 428 -1.51 42.14 4.55
C PRO A 428 -0.29 42.90 4.03
N GLY A 429 -0.48 43.68 2.96
CA GLY A 429 0.51 44.60 2.43
C GLY A 429 0.74 45.76 3.39
N THR A 430 1.50 45.53 4.46
CA THR A 430 1.85 46.60 5.41
C THR A 430 3.14 47.26 4.93
N LEU A 431 3.03 48.42 4.29
CA LEU A 431 4.17 49.27 4.02
C LEU A 431 4.60 49.92 5.34
N ARG A 432 5.77 49.54 5.85
CA ARG A 432 6.42 50.21 6.98
C ARG A 432 7.52 51.09 6.41
N PHE A 433 7.48 52.38 6.74
CA PHE A 433 8.51 53.35 6.36
C PHE A 433 9.67 53.32 7.34
#